data_AF-A0A2E1MZZ0-F1
#
_entry.id   AF-A0A2E1MZZ0-F1
#
_cell.length_a   1.000
_cell.length_b   1.000
_cell.length_c   1.000
_cell.angle_alpha   90.00
_cell.angle_beta   90.00
_cell.angle_gamma   90.00
#
_symmetry.space_group_name_H-M   'P 1'
#
loop_
_entity.id
_entity.type
_entity.pdbx_description
1 polymer ?
#
loop_
_entity_poly.entity_id
_entity_poly.type
_entity_poly.pdbx_seq_one_letter_code
_entity_poly.pdbx_strand_id
1 'polypeptide(L)' 'MEVELVKNRYEKGGRSIHAKVDINESQNIKNDRISIKHPELGIHPSQRYQIIGSKSNRLIRADGWITREIV' A
#
# COMPACT_ATOMS: atom_id res chain seq x y z
N MET A 1 -27.58 1.99 -1.52
CA MET A 1 -26.23 1.79 -0.97
C MET A 1 -25.34 0.92 -1.87
N GLU A 2 -25.81 -0.17 -2.46
CA GLU A 2 -24.99 -1.01 -3.38
C GLU A 2 -24.52 -0.28 -4.65
N VAL A 3 -25.38 0.54 -5.25
CA VAL A 3 -25.11 1.20 -6.54
C VAL A 3 -23.95 2.22 -6.47
N GLU A 4 -23.72 2.82 -5.31
CA GLU A 4 -22.67 3.84 -5.10
C GLU A 4 -21.29 3.20 -4.82
N LEU A 5 -21.28 2.05 -4.13
CA LEU A 5 -20.08 1.23 -3.90
C LEU A 5 -19.51 0.66 -5.21
N VAL A 6 -20.38 0.24 -6.13
CA VAL A 6 -19.98 -0.31 -7.43
C VAL A 6 -19.35 0.77 -8.33
N LYS A 7 -19.96 1.97 -8.41
CA LYS A 7 -19.40 3.09 -9.18
C LYS A 7 -18.01 3.50 -8.69
N ASN A 8 -17.83 3.63 -7.37
CA ASN A 8 -16.56 4.05 -6.78
C ASN A 8 -15.42 3.04 -7.05
N ARG A 9 -15.73 1.74 -7.12
CA ARG A 9 -14.76 0.69 -7.45
C ARG A 9 -14.38 0.68 -8.93
N TYR A 10 -15.35 0.92 -9.81
CA TYR A 10 -15.11 1.03 -11.26
C TYR A 10 -14.32 2.29 -11.63
N GLU A 11 -14.56 3.43 -10.96
CA GLU A 11 -13.92 4.71 -11.28
C GLU A 11 -12.59 4.93 -10.54
N LYS A 12 -12.48 4.52 -9.27
CA LYS A 12 -11.30 4.79 -8.42
C LYS A 12 -10.42 3.57 -8.17
N GLY A 13 -10.82 2.40 -8.68
CA GLY A 13 -10.18 1.13 -8.36
C GLY A 13 -10.37 0.72 -6.89
N GLY A 14 -9.83 -0.44 -6.51
CA GLY A 14 -9.76 -0.83 -5.11
C GLY A 14 -8.75 0.01 -4.31
N ARG A 15 -8.44 -0.43 -3.09
CA ARG A 15 -7.43 0.21 -2.24
C ARG A 15 -6.18 -0.65 -2.20
N SER A 16 -5.01 -0.02 -2.15
CA SER A 16 -3.74 -0.68 -1.86
C SER A 16 -3.00 -0.02 -0.72
N ILE A 17 -1.92 -0.65 -0.27
CA ILE A 17 -1.01 -0.14 0.74
C ILE A 17 0.00 0.80 0.07
N HIS A 18 0.11 2.01 0.60
CA HIS A 18 1.08 3.03 0.22
C HIS A 18 1.99 3.37 1.40
N ALA A 19 3.19 3.85 1.13
CA ALA A 19 4.07 4.41 2.14
C ALA A 19 3.51 5.74 2.65
N LYS A 20 3.37 5.90 3.97
CA LYS A 20 2.92 7.16 4.61
C LYS A 20 4.05 8.19 4.69
N VAL A 21 5.28 7.70 4.74
CA VAL A 21 6.53 8.46 4.81
C VAL A 21 7.55 7.76 3.92
N ASP A 22 8.68 8.40 3.64
CA ASP A 22 9.79 7.73 2.96
C ASP A 22 10.24 6.49 3.77
N ILE A 23 10.37 5.35 3.09
CA ILE A 23 10.92 4.10 3.62
C ILE A 23 12.20 3.83 2.86
N ASN A 24 13.34 3.98 3.54
CA ASN A 24 14.64 3.78 2.93
C ASN A 24 14.89 2.30 2.61
N GLU A 25 15.84 2.05 1.72
CA GLU A 25 16.35 0.71 1.45
C GLU A 25 16.81 0.03 2.74
N SER A 26 16.58 -1.27 2.85
CA SER A 26 16.82 -2.12 4.01
C SER A 26 16.07 -1.73 5.29
N GLN A 27 15.18 -0.74 5.24
CA GLN A 27 14.38 -0.33 6.39
C GLN A 27 13.15 -1.21 6.54
N ASN A 28 12.82 -1.56 7.80
CA ASN A 28 11.62 -2.34 8.10
C ASN A 28 10.35 -1.54 7.82
N ILE A 29 9.40 -2.17 7.14
CA ILE A 29 8.05 -1.66 6.96
C ILE A 29 7.29 -1.85 8.28
N LYS A 30 6.78 -0.75 8.82
CA LYS A 30 6.03 -0.72 10.08
C LYS A 30 4.60 -0.27 9.84
N ASN A 31 3.68 -0.71 10.70
CA ASN A 31 2.25 -0.43 10.55
C ASN A 31 1.90 1.07 10.64
N ASP A 32 2.69 1.85 11.38
CA ASP A 32 2.56 3.31 11.50
C ASP A 32 3.10 4.09 10.29
N ARG A 33 3.86 3.43 9.41
CA ARG A 33 4.49 4.00 8.20
C ARG A 33 3.77 3.66 6.91
N ILE A 34 2.64 2.96 6.99
CA ILE A 34 1.81 2.64 5.83
C ILE A 34 0.48 3.36 5.90
N SER A 35 -0.14 3.55 4.76
CA SER A 35 -1.49 4.09 4.62
C SER A 35 -2.26 3.28 3.56
N ILE A 36 -3.58 3.31 3.64
CA ILE A 36 -4.44 2.63 2.67
C ILE A 36 -5.05 3.72 1.78
N LYS A 37 -4.72 3.68 0.48
CA LYS A 37 -5.15 4.69 -0.51
C LYS A 37 -5.62 4.03 -1.81
N HIS A 38 -6.26 4.83 -2.65
CA HIS A 38 -6.57 4.48 -4.04
C HIS A 38 -5.45 5.02 -4.96
N PRO A 39 -5.23 4.43 -6.15
CA PRO A 39 -5.83 3.18 -6.65
C PRO A 39 -5.12 1.91 -6.14
N GLU A 40 -5.70 0.73 -6.39
CA GLU A 40 -5.11 -0.57 -6.06
C GLU A 40 -4.04 -0.99 -7.08
N LEU A 41 -2.85 -0.39 -6.97
CA LEU A 41 -1.66 -0.79 -7.74
C LEU A 41 -0.56 -1.42 -6.87
N GLY A 42 -0.69 -1.30 -5.55
CA GLY A 42 0.16 -1.96 -4.57
C GLY A 42 -0.47 -3.22 -3.96
N ILE A 43 0.12 -3.68 -2.87
CA ILE A 43 -0.38 -4.81 -2.08
C ILE A 43 -1.75 -4.49 -1.50
N HIS A 44 -2.69 -5.44 -1.58
CA HIS A 44 -4.03 -5.28 -1.05
C HIS A 44 -4.00 -5.18 0.51
N PRO A 45 -4.84 -4.33 1.14
CA PRO A 45 -4.82 -4.11 2.59
C PRO A 45 -4.99 -5.37 3.45
N SER A 46 -5.68 -6.40 2.95
CA SER A 46 -5.81 -7.67 3.67
C SER A 46 -4.47 -8.39 3.86
N GLN A 47 -3.48 -8.12 3.01
CA GLN A 47 -2.15 -8.71 3.07
C GLN A 47 -1.17 -7.89 3.92
N ARG A 48 -1.62 -6.81 4.59
CA ARG A 48 -0.75 -5.93 5.40
C ARG A 48 0.15 -6.71 6.37
N TYR A 49 -0.39 -7.73 7.04
CA TYR A 49 0.35 -8.49 8.04
C TYR A 49 1.50 -9.32 7.45
N GLN A 50 1.48 -9.57 6.13
CA GLN A 50 2.56 -10.28 5.44
C GLN A 50 3.76 -9.38 5.12
N ILE A 51 3.59 -8.06 5.15
CA ILE A 51 4.66 -7.09 4.82
C ILE A 51 5.19 -6.33 6.02
N ILE A 52 4.44 -6.27 7.13
CA ILE A 52 4.94 -5.65 8.35
C ILE A 52 6.12 -6.48 8.89
N GLY A 53 7.24 -5.82 9.13
CA GLY A 53 8.49 -6.43 9.58
C GLY A 53 9.45 -6.78 8.45
N SER A 54 8.98 -6.87 7.20
CA SER A 54 9.83 -7.06 6.03
C SER A 54 10.65 -5.81 5.73
N LYS A 55 11.77 -5.99 5.03
CA LYS A 55 12.68 -4.90 4.65
C LYS A 55 12.41 -4.47 3.22
N SER A 56 12.36 -3.17 2.99
CA SER A 56 12.32 -2.66 1.61
C SER A 56 13.65 -2.93 0.89
N ASN A 57 13.62 -3.42 -0.35
CA ASN A 57 14.83 -3.62 -1.16
C ASN A 57 15.27 -2.35 -1.93
N ARG A 58 14.50 -1.27 -1.84
CA ARG A 58 14.82 0.05 -2.41
C ARG A 58 14.12 1.18 -1.65
N LEU A 59 14.40 2.42 -1.99
CA LEU A 59 13.65 3.57 -1.48
C LEU A 59 12.19 3.54 -1.96
N ILE A 60 11.24 3.62 -1.03
CA ILE A 60 9.83 3.91 -1.29
C ILE A 60 9.58 5.34 -0.83
N ARG A 61 9.25 6.24 -1.75
CA ARG A 61 8.87 7.61 -1.37
C ARG A 61 7.49 7.63 -0.73
N ALA A 62 7.23 8.64 0.09
CA ALA A 62 5.91 8.95 0.60
C ALA A 62 4.88 8.93 -0.53
N ASP A 63 3.72 8.36 -0.24
CA ASP A 63 2.61 8.08 -1.15
C ASP A 63 2.90 7.07 -2.28
N GLY A 64 4.12 6.56 -2.38
CA GLY A 64 4.48 5.46 -3.26
C GLY A 64 3.82 4.15 -2.86
N TRP A 65 3.50 3.33 -3.87
CA TRP A 65 2.94 1.99 -3.66
C TRP A 65 3.95 1.04 -3.03
N ILE A 66 3.47 0.23 -2.09
CA ILE A 66 4.24 -0.92 -1.59
C ILE A 66 3.82 -2.14 -2.42
N THR A 67 4.74 -2.70 -3.20
CA THR A 67 4.50 -3.84 -4.09
C THR A 67 5.35 -5.05 -3.68
N ARG A 68 4.94 -6.27 -4.08
CA ARG A 68 5.64 -7.52 -3.70
C ARG A 68 7.07 -7.62 -4.24
N GLU A 69 7.39 -6.84 -5.27
CA GLU A 69 8.74 -6.75 -5.82
C GLU A 69 9.67 -5.88 -4.98
N ILE A 70 9.12 -5.03 -4.12
CA ILE A 70 9.89 -4.10 -3.28
C ILE A 70 10.14 -4.69 -1.89
N VAL A 71 9.19 -5.48 -1.39
CA VAL A 71 9.19 -6.05 -0.04
C VAL A 71 9.80 -7.44 0.00
#